data_AF-A0A0R1M8U7-F1
#
_entry.id   AF-A0A0R1M8U7-F1
#
_cell.length_a   1.000
_cell.length_b   1.000
_cell.length_c   1.000
_cell.angle_alpha   90.00
_cell.angle_beta   90.00
_cell.angle_gamma   90.00
#
_symmetry.space_group_name_H-M   'P 1'
#
loop_
_entity.id
_entity.type
_entity.pdbx_description
1 polymer ?
#
loop_
_entity_poly.entity_id
_entity_poly.type
_entity_poly.pdbx_seq_one_letter_code
_entity_poly.pdbx_strand_id
1 'polypeptide(L)'
;MKQNVFTEWKRYKKVKKLFLAVVATGAITVTFSIGNGEIQADQHKNHSRIAAVTKNYARAQAKQWLQQKEAELAKEKAKQEPIIKKAQQNIVTAQGWINRKQVIVDAAAKKVQTAQDVYNQKEAELDAAKENQQNLRDSNAEKGKVAQDLYLEKERECIEANMAQASAQKAYNNAKADLTQVTASRQNMLDQADATITAAQGWLTRKTQIVNAAAQKLTAAKATGDQVQIEAAQNWLEQKTSELEKEKNKQEPIITAAQKQITDANSQIAQSQEIFTAANQKLQSANTLFQQKINEYNAAKDNYTKVGKETTASNNEANTLVTQKQDEVDTAAASLTEAQGWLEQKKAELAKEKTKQEAIIKQAQETIKKARGWLERKQAIVDAAKAALKKA
;
A
#
# COMPACT_ATOMS: atom_id res chain seq x y z
N MET A 1 74.03 19.37 -27.46
CA MET A 1 74.52 19.04 -28.83
C MET A 1 74.32 20.21 -29.80
N LYS A 2 74.97 21.36 -29.57
CA LYS A 2 74.84 22.59 -30.40
C LYS A 2 76.04 22.83 -31.34
N GLN A 3 76.97 21.89 -31.48
CA GLN A 3 78.24 22.11 -32.21
C GLN A 3 78.25 21.69 -33.69
N ASN A 4 77.26 20.94 -34.19
CA ASN A 4 77.31 20.47 -35.60
C ASN A 4 76.69 21.42 -36.64
N VAL A 5 75.90 22.42 -36.23
CA VAL A 5 75.18 23.30 -37.17
C VAL A 5 76.07 24.42 -37.72
N PHE A 6 77.13 24.80 -37.00
CA PHE A 6 78.04 25.86 -37.44
C PHE A 6 79.03 25.40 -38.54
N THR A 7 79.26 24.08 -38.62
CA THR A 7 80.23 23.48 -39.56
C THR A 7 79.65 23.34 -40.97
N GLU A 8 78.33 23.17 -41.11
CA GLU A 8 77.67 23.10 -42.43
C GLU A 8 77.42 24.48 -43.05
N TRP A 9 77.16 25.53 -42.27
CA TRP A 9 77.02 26.89 -42.81
C TRP A 9 78.35 27.44 -43.37
N LYS A 10 79.49 27.09 -42.74
CA LYS A 10 80.82 27.38 -43.30
C LYS A 10 81.11 26.63 -44.60
N ARG A 11 80.57 25.41 -44.79
CA ARG A 11 80.66 24.69 -46.06
C ARG A 11 79.83 25.36 -47.16
N TYR A 12 78.67 25.93 -46.85
CA TYR A 12 77.86 26.67 -47.84
C TYR A 12 78.54 27.96 -48.35
N LYS A 13 79.24 28.70 -47.47
CA LYS A 13 80.11 29.83 -47.90
C LYS A 13 81.31 29.36 -48.72
N LYS A 14 81.88 28.19 -48.43
CA LYS A 14 83.01 27.62 -49.18
C LYS A 14 82.60 27.14 -50.57
N VAL A 15 81.40 26.57 -50.73
CA VAL A 15 80.86 26.17 -52.04
C VAL A 15 80.47 27.39 -52.87
N LYS A 16 79.92 28.45 -52.28
CA LYS A 16 79.65 29.71 -53.01
C LYS A 16 80.95 30.42 -53.45
N LYS A 17 82.04 30.29 -52.68
CA LYS A 17 83.39 30.76 -53.09
C LYS A 17 84.03 29.88 -54.16
N LEU A 18 83.80 28.56 -54.14
CA LEU A 18 84.27 27.65 -55.19
C LEU A 18 83.48 27.80 -56.51
N PHE A 19 82.20 28.14 -56.45
CA PHE A 19 81.41 28.43 -57.66
C PHE A 19 81.72 29.81 -58.28
N LEU A 20 82.29 30.75 -57.51
CA LEU A 20 82.82 32.01 -58.04
C LEU A 20 84.31 31.94 -58.45
N ALA A 21 85.04 30.87 -58.09
CA ALA A 21 86.47 30.73 -58.38
C ALA A 21 86.79 29.89 -59.63
N VAL A 22 85.78 29.39 -60.35
CA VAL A 22 85.98 28.68 -61.64
C VAL A 22 85.78 29.61 -62.86
N VAL A 23 85.60 30.92 -62.64
CA VAL A 23 85.53 31.94 -63.72
C VAL A 23 86.75 32.89 -63.71
N ALA A 24 87.75 32.65 -62.86
CA ALA A 24 88.93 33.52 -62.77
C ALA A 24 90.21 32.69 -62.64
N THR A 25 90.76 32.23 -63.76
CA THR A 25 92.21 32.25 -64.11
C THR A 25 92.48 31.39 -65.35
N GLY A 26 93.10 32.00 -66.37
CA GLY A 26 93.96 31.28 -67.33
C GLY A 26 93.60 31.39 -68.81
N ALA A 27 93.91 32.51 -69.45
CA ALA A 27 94.47 32.60 -70.81
C ALA A 27 94.79 34.08 -71.06
N ILE A 28 96.01 34.53 -70.72
CA ILE A 28 97.10 34.77 -71.68
C ILE A 28 96.62 35.66 -72.84
N THR A 29 96.89 36.95 -72.69
CA THR A 29 96.83 37.97 -73.74
C THR A 29 97.91 37.65 -74.79
N VAL A 30 97.54 37.61 -76.07
CA VAL A 30 98.48 37.84 -77.17
C VAL A 30 97.86 38.91 -78.06
N THR A 31 98.42 40.11 -77.96
CA THR A 31 98.14 41.24 -78.85
C THR A 31 98.91 41.04 -80.15
N PHE A 32 98.22 40.83 -81.26
CA PHE A 32 98.75 41.10 -82.60
C PHE A 32 97.90 42.20 -83.23
N SER A 33 98.55 43.31 -83.55
CA SER A 33 98.02 44.33 -84.46
C SER A 33 98.51 43.99 -85.86
N ILE A 34 97.58 43.99 -86.84
CA ILE A 34 97.70 44.44 -88.24
C ILE A 34 96.53 43.82 -89.04
N GLY A 35 95.76 44.67 -89.72
CA GLY A 35 95.31 44.42 -91.09
C GLY A 35 94.01 43.64 -91.32
N ASN A 36 92.91 44.38 -91.43
CA ASN A 36 91.78 44.22 -92.36
C ASN A 36 91.18 42.82 -92.66
N GLY A 37 89.91 42.68 -92.25
CA GLY A 37 88.87 42.02 -93.04
C GLY A 37 88.62 40.55 -92.74
N GLU A 38 87.37 40.20 -92.41
CA GLU A 38 86.83 38.82 -92.36
C GLU A 38 87.24 37.91 -91.18
N ILE A 39 87.09 38.38 -89.93
CA ILE A 39 87.04 37.48 -88.76
C ILE A 39 85.93 37.90 -87.79
N GLN A 40 84.66 37.81 -88.22
CA GLN A 40 83.50 37.97 -87.31
C GLN A 40 82.51 36.80 -87.36
N ALA A 41 82.61 35.87 -88.32
CA ALA A 41 81.73 34.70 -88.41
C ALA A 41 82.19 33.48 -87.60
N ASP A 42 83.49 33.33 -87.32
CA ASP A 42 84.04 32.15 -86.61
C ASP A 42 84.22 32.34 -85.09
N GLN A 43 84.28 33.57 -84.59
CA GLN A 43 84.21 33.84 -83.15
C GLN A 43 82.79 33.61 -82.59
N HIS A 44 81.74 33.76 -83.41
CA HIS A 44 80.35 33.48 -82.99
C HIS A 44 80.04 31.97 -82.89
N LYS A 45 80.69 31.12 -83.71
CA LYS A 45 80.54 29.65 -83.65
C LYS A 45 81.31 29.03 -82.48
N ASN A 46 82.50 29.55 -82.14
CA ASN A 46 83.26 29.08 -80.98
C ASN A 46 82.65 29.53 -79.65
N HIS A 47 82.13 30.76 -79.53
CA HIS A 47 81.37 31.18 -78.35
C HIS A 47 80.07 30.37 -78.16
N SER A 48 79.38 30.01 -79.26
CA SER A 48 78.18 29.14 -79.21
C SER A 48 78.51 27.70 -78.77
N ARG A 49 79.62 27.11 -79.24
CA ARG A 49 80.07 25.77 -78.80
C ARG A 49 80.57 25.76 -77.36
N ILE A 50 81.31 26.77 -76.93
CA ILE A 50 81.77 26.91 -75.54
C ILE A 50 80.58 27.16 -74.59
N ALA A 51 79.58 27.96 -74.99
CA ALA A 51 78.34 28.15 -74.24
C ALA A 51 77.51 26.86 -74.16
N ALA A 52 77.42 26.08 -75.23
CA ALA A 52 76.72 24.79 -75.25
C ALA A 52 77.41 23.72 -74.39
N VAL A 53 78.74 23.63 -74.43
CA VAL A 53 79.54 22.71 -73.58
C VAL A 53 79.44 23.11 -72.11
N THR A 54 79.52 24.42 -71.80
CA THR A 54 79.38 24.94 -70.44
C THR A 54 77.97 24.69 -69.88
N LYS A 55 76.94 24.88 -70.71
CA LYS A 55 75.54 24.57 -70.36
C LYS A 55 75.32 23.08 -70.13
N ASN A 56 75.87 22.23 -70.99
CA ASN A 56 75.79 20.76 -70.83
C ASN A 56 76.54 20.27 -69.58
N TYR A 57 77.68 20.86 -69.25
CA TYR A 57 78.43 20.56 -68.03
C TYR A 57 77.68 21.01 -66.77
N ALA A 58 77.13 22.22 -66.76
CA ALA A 58 76.28 22.72 -65.68
C ALA A 58 75.02 21.85 -65.48
N ARG A 59 74.41 21.39 -66.58
CA ARG A 59 73.26 20.49 -66.55
C ARG A 59 73.62 19.08 -66.05
N ALA A 60 74.79 18.55 -66.42
CA ALA A 60 75.29 17.27 -65.92
C ALA A 60 75.59 17.33 -64.40
N GLN A 61 76.21 18.41 -63.92
CA GLN A 61 76.44 18.63 -62.49
C GLN A 61 75.13 18.83 -61.72
N ALA A 62 74.18 19.58 -62.26
CA ALA A 62 72.86 19.75 -61.65
C ALA A 62 72.09 18.42 -61.59
N LYS A 63 72.22 17.56 -62.61
CA LYS A 63 71.62 16.22 -62.64
C LYS A 63 72.24 15.30 -61.59
N GLN A 64 73.57 15.31 -61.44
CA GLN A 64 74.27 14.53 -60.43
C GLN A 64 73.94 15.00 -59.00
N TRP A 65 73.84 16.32 -58.80
CA TRP A 65 73.42 16.89 -57.51
C TRP A 65 71.99 16.51 -57.15
N LEU A 66 71.07 16.56 -58.13
CA LEU A 66 69.70 16.09 -57.94
C LEU A 66 69.66 14.61 -57.53
N GLN A 67 70.35 13.74 -58.27
CA GLN A 67 70.41 12.30 -57.93
C GLN A 67 70.96 12.05 -56.52
N GLN A 68 71.99 12.80 -56.11
CA GLN A 68 72.53 12.72 -54.75
C GLN A 68 71.49 13.14 -53.70
N LYS A 69 70.74 14.22 -53.93
CA LYS A 69 69.73 14.71 -52.98
C LYS A 69 68.49 13.83 -52.93
N GLU A 70 68.10 13.23 -54.03
CA GLU A 70 67.04 12.22 -54.06
C GLU A 70 67.44 10.96 -53.28
N ALA A 71 68.70 10.51 -53.40
CA ALA A 71 69.22 9.40 -52.59
C ALA A 71 69.31 9.75 -51.08
N GLU A 72 69.69 10.97 -50.73
CA GLU A 72 69.66 11.45 -49.34
C GLU A 72 68.23 11.52 -48.78
N LEU A 73 67.27 11.99 -49.58
CA LEU A 73 65.85 12.01 -49.20
C LEU A 73 65.31 10.60 -49.01
N ALA A 74 65.65 9.65 -49.88
CA ALA A 74 65.24 8.25 -49.73
C ALA A 74 65.80 7.63 -48.44
N LYS A 75 67.07 7.90 -48.10
CA LYS A 75 67.67 7.48 -46.82
C LYS A 75 66.99 8.12 -45.62
N GLU A 76 66.64 9.40 -45.70
CA GLU A 76 65.93 10.07 -44.61
C GLU A 76 64.49 9.54 -44.46
N LYS A 77 63.77 9.26 -45.55
CA LYS A 77 62.46 8.59 -45.53
C LYS A 77 62.53 7.24 -44.85
N ALA A 78 63.49 6.40 -45.26
CA ALA A 78 63.72 5.09 -44.65
C ALA A 78 64.02 5.17 -43.14
N LYS A 79 64.58 6.28 -42.67
CA LYS A 79 64.85 6.53 -41.25
C LYS A 79 63.63 7.05 -40.48
N GLN A 80 62.90 8.02 -41.05
CA GLN A 80 61.84 8.75 -40.34
C GLN A 80 60.48 8.07 -40.41
N GLU A 81 60.15 7.34 -41.49
CA GLU A 81 58.86 6.67 -41.64
C GLU A 81 58.60 5.61 -40.55
N PRO A 82 59.57 4.74 -40.18
CA PRO A 82 59.38 3.81 -39.07
C PRO A 82 59.12 4.52 -37.73
N ILE A 83 59.78 5.66 -37.50
CA ILE A 83 59.60 6.47 -36.28
C ILE A 83 58.18 7.03 -36.22
N ILE A 84 57.70 7.59 -37.33
CA ILE A 84 56.34 8.13 -37.45
C ILE A 84 55.31 7.01 -37.23
N LYS A 85 55.49 5.85 -37.88
CA LYS A 85 54.58 4.71 -37.75
C LYS A 85 54.52 4.21 -36.30
N LYS A 86 55.67 4.06 -35.64
CA LYS A 86 55.72 3.65 -34.22
C LYS A 86 55.03 4.67 -33.31
N ALA A 87 55.26 5.96 -33.54
CA ALA A 87 54.59 7.01 -32.76
C ALA A 87 53.07 7.02 -32.99
N GLN A 88 52.59 6.80 -34.21
CA GLN A 88 51.17 6.63 -34.51
C GLN A 88 50.57 5.42 -33.79
N GLN A 89 51.27 4.27 -33.77
CA GLN A 89 50.85 3.09 -33.02
C GLN A 89 50.75 3.35 -31.52
N ASN A 90 51.68 4.14 -30.95
CA ASN A 90 51.61 4.53 -29.54
C ASN A 90 50.36 5.37 -29.24
N ILE A 91 49.98 6.30 -30.11
CA ILE A 91 48.75 7.10 -29.96
C ILE A 91 47.51 6.19 -29.97
N VAL A 92 47.41 5.28 -30.95
CA VAL A 92 46.29 4.34 -31.05
C VAL A 92 46.20 3.46 -29.81
N THR A 93 47.34 2.96 -29.32
CA THR A 93 47.41 2.13 -28.12
C THR A 93 46.97 2.90 -26.88
N ALA A 94 47.47 4.12 -26.70
CA ALA A 94 47.12 4.99 -25.59
C ALA A 94 45.62 5.33 -25.56
N GLN A 95 45.05 5.65 -26.73
CA GLN A 95 43.62 5.88 -26.88
C GLN A 95 42.80 4.61 -26.56
N GLY A 96 43.30 3.43 -26.96
CA GLY A 96 42.68 2.15 -26.62
C GLY A 96 42.57 1.92 -25.11
N TRP A 97 43.59 2.31 -24.33
CA TRP A 97 43.54 2.23 -22.86
C TRP A 97 42.50 3.16 -22.25
N ILE A 98 42.42 4.41 -22.73
CA ILE A 98 41.39 5.37 -22.29
C ILE A 98 39.99 4.81 -22.59
N ASN A 99 39.76 4.31 -23.81
CA ASN A 99 38.47 3.77 -24.22
C ASN A 99 38.06 2.57 -23.36
N ARG A 100 38.99 1.65 -23.05
CA ARG A 100 38.72 0.51 -22.15
C ARG A 100 38.32 0.95 -20.75
N LYS A 101 38.98 1.98 -20.19
CA LYS A 101 38.61 2.52 -18.88
C LYS A 101 37.26 3.25 -18.92
N GLN A 102 36.93 3.93 -20.02
CA GLN A 102 35.63 4.56 -20.20
C GLN A 102 34.50 3.53 -20.17
N VAL A 103 34.65 2.40 -20.88
CA VAL A 103 33.66 1.31 -20.86
C VAL A 103 33.40 0.78 -19.44
N ILE A 104 34.43 0.73 -18.57
CA ILE A 104 34.28 0.32 -17.17
C ILE A 104 33.48 1.37 -16.37
N VAL A 105 33.71 2.66 -16.60
CA VAL A 105 32.93 3.73 -15.97
C VAL A 105 31.48 3.66 -16.42
N ASP A 106 31.22 3.45 -17.72
CA ASP A 106 29.86 3.35 -18.25
C ASP A 106 29.12 2.14 -17.67
N ALA A 107 29.82 1.00 -17.50
CA ALA A 107 29.28 -0.17 -16.82
C ALA A 107 28.97 0.10 -15.33
N ALA A 108 29.81 0.87 -14.63
CA ALA A 108 29.56 1.29 -13.26
C ALA A 108 28.36 2.23 -13.15
N ALA A 109 28.21 3.17 -14.09
CA ALA A 109 27.05 4.06 -14.14
C ALA A 109 25.76 3.25 -14.36
N LYS A 110 25.78 2.24 -15.23
CA LYS A 110 24.65 1.34 -15.41
C LYS A 110 24.28 0.57 -14.12
N LYS A 111 25.27 0.12 -13.34
CA LYS A 111 25.00 -0.53 -12.04
C LYS A 111 24.33 0.42 -11.05
N VAL A 112 24.75 1.68 -11.00
CA VAL A 112 24.10 2.71 -10.17
C VAL A 112 22.63 2.86 -10.58
N GLN A 113 22.36 2.96 -11.88
CA GLN A 113 20.98 3.05 -12.37
C GLN A 113 20.14 1.85 -11.93
N THR A 114 20.65 0.62 -12.11
CA THR A 114 19.95 -0.58 -11.67
C THR A 114 19.68 -0.59 -10.16
N ALA A 115 20.66 -0.19 -9.34
CA ALA A 115 20.46 -0.11 -7.90
C ALA A 115 19.44 0.97 -7.50
N GLN A 116 19.42 2.10 -8.22
CA GLN A 116 18.44 3.17 -8.01
C GLN A 116 17.03 2.70 -8.35
N ASP A 117 16.85 1.98 -9.46
CA ASP A 117 15.56 1.45 -9.87
C ASP A 117 15.02 0.46 -8.83
N VAL A 118 15.88 -0.40 -8.27
CA VAL A 118 15.52 -1.32 -7.18
C VAL A 118 15.15 -0.56 -5.90
N TYR A 119 15.91 0.47 -5.52
CA TYR A 119 15.58 1.31 -4.36
C TYR A 119 14.19 1.94 -4.53
N ASN A 120 13.93 2.59 -5.66
CA ASN A 120 12.65 3.24 -5.94
C ASN A 120 11.48 2.24 -5.91
N GLN A 121 11.70 1.02 -6.43
CA GLN A 121 10.70 -0.04 -6.37
C GLN A 121 10.38 -0.43 -4.91
N LYS A 122 11.42 -0.61 -4.07
CA LYS A 122 11.23 -0.99 -2.67
C LYS A 122 10.58 0.11 -1.85
N GLU A 123 10.90 1.37 -2.12
CA GLU A 123 10.25 2.51 -1.51
C GLU A 123 8.74 2.54 -1.84
N ALA A 124 8.37 2.31 -3.10
CA ALA A 124 6.97 2.22 -3.50
C ALA A 124 6.23 1.02 -2.85
N GLU A 125 6.90 -0.14 -2.71
CA GLU A 125 6.35 -1.30 -2.00
C GLU A 125 6.10 -1.01 -0.51
N LEU A 126 7.00 -0.26 0.13
CA LEU A 126 6.87 0.16 1.53
C LEU A 126 5.69 1.13 1.70
N ASP A 127 5.54 2.10 0.81
CA ASP A 127 4.44 3.06 0.87
C ASP A 127 3.08 2.36 0.68
N ALA A 128 2.98 1.43 -0.28
CA ALA A 128 1.79 0.60 -0.44
C ALA A 128 1.50 -0.27 0.80
N ALA A 129 2.53 -0.79 1.47
CA ALA A 129 2.36 -1.55 2.71
C ALA A 129 1.84 -0.67 3.87
N LYS A 130 2.31 0.57 3.98
CA LYS A 130 1.82 1.55 4.97
C LYS A 130 0.37 1.95 4.71
N GLU A 131 0.00 2.19 3.46
CA GLU A 131 -1.38 2.49 3.08
C GLU A 131 -2.31 1.31 3.41
N ASN A 132 -1.91 0.08 3.06
CA ASN A 132 -2.67 -1.12 3.40
C ASN A 132 -2.80 -1.32 4.92
N GLN A 133 -1.75 -1.05 5.70
CA GLN A 133 -1.81 -1.07 7.16
C GLN A 133 -2.83 -0.07 7.70
N GLN A 134 -2.87 1.15 7.15
CA GLN A 134 -3.83 2.16 7.58
C GLN A 134 -5.28 1.74 7.26
N ASN A 135 -5.53 1.32 6.02
CA ASN A 135 -6.84 0.81 5.59
C ASN A 135 -7.32 -0.36 6.46
N LEU A 136 -6.41 -1.26 6.84
CA LEU A 136 -6.70 -2.37 7.74
C LEU A 136 -7.04 -1.89 9.16
N ARG A 137 -6.30 -0.92 9.70
CA ARG A 137 -6.58 -0.33 11.02
C ARG A 137 -7.97 0.31 11.06
N ASP A 138 -8.33 1.05 10.03
CA ASP A 138 -9.64 1.69 9.92
C ASP A 138 -10.76 0.64 9.82
N SER A 139 -10.58 -0.40 9.00
CA SER A 139 -11.52 -1.52 8.91
C SER A 139 -11.67 -2.27 10.25
N ASN A 140 -10.56 -2.53 10.94
CA ASN A 140 -10.55 -3.22 12.22
C ASN A 140 -11.18 -2.37 13.34
N ALA A 141 -10.99 -1.05 13.32
CA ALA A 141 -11.65 -0.13 14.24
C ALA A 141 -13.18 -0.16 14.05
N GLU A 142 -13.66 -0.13 12.81
CA GLU A 142 -15.09 -0.21 12.52
C GLU A 142 -15.69 -1.56 12.93
N LYS A 143 -14.99 -2.67 12.64
CA LYS A 143 -15.42 -4.01 13.11
C LYS A 143 -15.53 -4.07 14.64
N GLY A 144 -14.55 -3.50 15.34
CA GLY A 144 -14.56 -3.42 16.81
C GLY A 144 -15.74 -2.62 17.33
N LYS A 145 -16.04 -1.48 16.71
CA LYS A 145 -17.18 -0.64 17.04
C LYS A 145 -18.52 -1.34 16.81
N VAL A 146 -18.72 -1.96 15.64
CA VAL A 146 -19.96 -2.71 15.34
C VAL A 146 -20.17 -3.84 16.35
N ALA A 147 -19.12 -4.57 16.71
CA ALA A 147 -19.22 -5.65 17.70
C ALA A 147 -19.54 -5.10 19.11
N GLN A 148 -18.98 -3.94 19.47
CA GLN A 148 -19.27 -3.27 20.75
C GLN A 148 -20.71 -2.76 20.81
N ASP A 149 -21.19 -2.10 19.75
CA ASP A 149 -22.53 -1.55 19.67
C ASP A 149 -23.58 -2.65 19.80
N LEU A 150 -23.37 -3.79 19.12
CA LEU A 150 -24.23 -4.97 19.23
C LEU A 150 -24.20 -5.55 20.65
N TYR A 151 -23.03 -5.65 21.28
CA TYR A 151 -22.91 -6.11 22.68
C TYR A 151 -23.75 -5.23 23.63
N LEU A 152 -23.62 -3.91 23.53
CA LEU A 152 -24.35 -2.96 24.36
C LEU A 152 -25.85 -2.93 24.07
N GLU A 153 -26.25 -3.14 22.82
CA GLU A 153 -27.66 -3.31 22.46
C GLU A 153 -28.27 -4.55 23.12
N LYS A 154 -27.59 -5.71 23.03
CA LYS A 154 -28.07 -6.94 23.65
C LYS A 154 -28.03 -6.91 25.17
N GLU A 155 -27.09 -6.19 25.77
CA GLU A 155 -27.09 -5.92 27.21
C GLU A 155 -28.35 -5.15 27.64
N ARG A 156 -28.72 -4.09 26.91
CA ARG A 156 -29.95 -3.33 27.17
C ARG A 156 -31.21 -4.17 27.03
N GLU A 157 -31.34 -4.94 25.94
CA GLU A 157 -32.50 -5.83 25.74
C GLU A 157 -32.65 -6.87 26.86
N CYS A 158 -31.53 -7.41 27.36
CA CYS A 158 -31.52 -8.35 28.47
C CYS A 158 -31.98 -7.70 29.79
N ILE A 159 -31.55 -6.47 30.06
CA ILE A 159 -31.99 -5.68 31.23
C ILE A 159 -33.50 -5.41 31.15
N GLU A 160 -34.01 -4.99 30.00
CA GLU A 160 -35.44 -4.75 29.80
C GLU A 160 -36.28 -6.02 30.01
N ALA A 161 -35.81 -7.16 29.49
CA ALA A 161 -36.47 -8.45 29.70
C ALA A 161 -36.48 -8.87 31.18
N ASN A 162 -35.39 -8.63 31.91
CA ASN A 162 -35.32 -8.88 33.36
C ASN A 162 -36.32 -8.01 34.13
N MET A 163 -36.43 -6.73 33.78
CA MET A 163 -37.41 -5.82 34.40
C MET A 163 -38.86 -6.25 34.14
N ALA A 164 -39.15 -6.72 32.92
CA ALA A 164 -40.45 -7.28 32.56
C ALA A 164 -40.76 -8.55 33.36
N GLN A 165 -39.78 -9.45 33.52
CA GLN A 165 -39.88 -10.66 34.33
C GLN A 165 -40.21 -10.32 35.79
N ALA A 166 -39.48 -9.38 36.40
CA ALA A 166 -39.70 -8.94 37.77
C ALA A 166 -41.12 -8.36 37.95
N SER A 167 -41.58 -7.57 36.98
CA SER A 167 -42.93 -6.99 36.98
C SER A 167 -44.01 -8.07 36.86
N ALA A 168 -43.82 -9.06 35.99
CA ALA A 168 -44.74 -10.19 35.84
C ALA A 168 -44.78 -11.06 37.10
N GLN A 169 -43.64 -11.29 37.75
CA GLN A 169 -43.56 -12.03 39.00
C GLN A 169 -44.33 -11.34 40.13
N LYS A 170 -44.23 -10.01 40.22
CA LYS A 170 -45.01 -9.22 41.18
C LYS A 170 -46.51 -9.34 40.91
N ALA A 171 -46.95 -9.23 39.66
CA ALA A 171 -48.35 -9.39 39.28
C ALA A 171 -48.89 -10.80 39.62
N TYR A 172 -48.10 -11.84 39.36
CA TYR A 172 -48.44 -13.21 39.76
C TYR A 172 -48.61 -13.35 41.27
N ASN A 173 -47.66 -12.83 42.06
CA ASN A 173 -47.72 -12.90 43.52
C ASN A 173 -48.97 -12.18 44.07
N ASN A 174 -49.30 -11.02 43.52
CA ASN A 174 -50.50 -10.27 43.90
C ASN A 174 -51.77 -11.06 43.55
N ALA A 175 -51.89 -11.54 42.32
CA ALA A 175 -53.07 -12.31 41.89
C ALA A 175 -53.25 -13.61 42.69
N LYS A 176 -52.15 -14.26 43.10
CA LYS A 176 -52.18 -15.43 43.97
C LYS A 176 -52.69 -15.08 45.37
N ALA A 177 -52.24 -13.95 45.93
CA ALA A 177 -52.69 -13.47 47.23
C ALA A 177 -54.19 -13.11 47.19
N ASP A 178 -54.63 -12.40 46.15
CA ASP A 178 -56.04 -12.03 45.93
C ASP A 178 -56.92 -13.27 45.81
N LEU A 179 -56.51 -14.27 45.01
CA LEU A 179 -57.24 -15.54 44.88
C LEU A 179 -57.39 -16.25 46.23
N THR A 180 -56.33 -16.25 47.03
CA THR A 180 -56.36 -16.84 48.38
C THR A 180 -57.37 -16.10 49.27
N GLN A 181 -57.35 -14.77 49.26
CA GLN A 181 -58.25 -13.95 50.05
C GLN A 181 -59.72 -14.11 49.62
N VAL A 182 -60.00 -14.06 48.31
CA VAL A 182 -61.35 -14.23 47.77
C VAL A 182 -61.89 -15.63 48.05
N THR A 183 -61.03 -16.67 47.99
CA THR A 183 -61.42 -18.04 48.35
C THR A 183 -61.87 -18.15 49.81
N ALA A 184 -61.13 -17.54 50.73
CA ALA A 184 -61.51 -17.51 52.14
C ALA A 184 -62.80 -16.70 52.38
N SER A 185 -62.94 -15.53 51.74
CA SER A 185 -64.16 -14.71 51.82
C SER A 185 -65.38 -15.44 51.29
N ARG A 186 -65.25 -16.16 50.16
CA ARG A 186 -66.31 -16.98 49.59
C ARG A 186 -66.78 -18.05 50.58
N GLN A 187 -65.87 -18.75 51.23
CA GLN A 187 -66.25 -19.80 52.19
C GLN A 187 -67.08 -19.23 53.34
N ASN A 188 -66.65 -18.09 53.90
CA ASN A 188 -67.42 -17.41 54.95
C ASN A 188 -68.83 -17.01 54.48
N MET A 189 -68.97 -16.51 53.25
CA MET A 189 -70.28 -16.14 52.69
C MET A 189 -71.18 -17.35 52.45
N LEU A 190 -70.62 -18.47 52.00
CA LEU A 190 -71.36 -19.74 51.83
C LEU A 190 -71.87 -20.24 53.18
N ASP A 191 -71.00 -20.30 54.19
CA ASP A 191 -71.38 -20.77 55.53
C ASP A 191 -72.50 -19.91 56.14
N GLN A 192 -72.44 -18.58 55.95
CA GLN A 192 -73.48 -17.65 56.40
C GLN A 192 -74.80 -17.81 55.64
N ALA A 193 -74.73 -17.94 54.31
CA ALA A 193 -75.91 -18.13 53.47
C ALA A 193 -76.60 -19.46 53.76
N ASP A 194 -75.85 -20.55 53.91
CA ASP A 194 -76.36 -21.88 54.25
C ASP A 194 -77.03 -21.89 55.63
N ALA A 195 -76.41 -21.27 56.64
CA ALA A 195 -77.01 -21.11 57.96
C ALA A 195 -78.35 -20.33 57.90
N THR A 196 -78.41 -19.29 57.08
CA THR A 196 -79.59 -18.43 56.88
C THR A 196 -80.72 -19.20 56.20
N ILE A 197 -80.42 -19.92 55.12
CA ILE A 197 -81.38 -20.76 54.39
C ILE A 197 -81.90 -21.86 55.31
N THR A 198 -81.02 -22.54 56.03
CA THR A 198 -81.38 -23.60 56.99
C THR A 198 -82.33 -23.08 58.06
N ALA A 199 -82.06 -21.91 58.64
CA ALA A 199 -82.93 -21.28 59.64
C ALA A 199 -84.31 -20.92 59.05
N ALA A 200 -84.34 -20.29 57.88
CA ALA A 200 -85.59 -19.89 57.20
C ALA A 200 -86.45 -21.11 56.84
N GLN A 201 -85.84 -22.16 56.28
CA GLN A 201 -86.51 -23.43 55.99
C GLN A 201 -87.02 -24.13 57.26
N GLY A 202 -86.28 -24.04 58.37
CA GLY A 202 -86.71 -24.54 59.68
C GLY A 202 -88.00 -23.87 60.18
N TRP A 203 -88.13 -22.55 60.00
CA TRP A 203 -89.35 -21.81 60.33
C TRP A 203 -90.54 -22.24 59.47
N LEU A 204 -90.35 -22.35 58.15
CA LEU A 204 -91.39 -22.81 57.23
C LEU A 204 -91.85 -24.23 57.57
N THR A 205 -90.91 -25.13 57.87
CA THR A 205 -91.21 -26.52 58.26
C THR A 205 -92.09 -26.57 59.51
N ARG A 206 -91.74 -25.80 60.55
CA ARG A 206 -92.53 -25.72 61.80
C ARG A 206 -93.94 -25.19 61.54
N LYS A 207 -94.10 -24.14 60.73
CA LYS A 207 -95.42 -23.59 60.39
C LYS A 207 -96.26 -24.58 59.59
N THR A 208 -95.66 -25.30 58.65
CA THR A 208 -96.34 -26.38 57.89
C THR A 208 -96.83 -27.49 58.82
N GLN A 209 -96.01 -27.92 59.79
CA GLN A 209 -96.42 -28.92 60.78
C GLN A 209 -97.62 -28.46 61.62
N ILE A 210 -97.68 -27.19 62.02
CA ILE A 210 -98.81 -26.61 62.75
C ILE A 210 -100.09 -26.64 61.90
N VAL A 211 -100.01 -26.30 60.61
CA VAL A 211 -101.15 -26.38 59.68
C VAL A 211 -101.62 -27.83 59.52
N ASN A 212 -100.70 -28.78 59.38
CA ASN A 212 -101.03 -30.21 59.29
C ASN A 212 -101.74 -30.71 60.56
N ALA A 213 -101.27 -30.30 61.74
CA ALA A 213 -101.93 -30.61 63.01
C ALA A 213 -103.34 -29.98 63.09
N ALA A 214 -103.52 -28.78 62.57
CA ALA A 214 -104.84 -28.15 62.46
C ALA A 214 -105.79 -28.89 61.53
N ALA A 215 -105.27 -29.38 60.39
CA ALA A 215 -106.04 -30.19 59.46
C ALA A 215 -106.48 -31.52 60.08
N GLN A 216 -105.59 -32.19 60.83
CA GLN A 216 -105.92 -33.41 61.57
C GLN A 216 -107.02 -33.16 62.61
N LYS A 217 -106.95 -32.04 63.33
CA LYS A 217 -107.99 -31.67 64.32
C LYS A 217 -109.35 -31.44 63.67
N LEU A 218 -109.39 -30.83 62.48
CA LEU A 218 -110.62 -30.70 61.70
C LEU A 218 -111.17 -32.05 61.27
N THR A 219 -110.33 -32.97 60.80
CA THR A 219 -110.75 -34.34 60.47
C THR A 219 -111.34 -35.05 61.69
N ALA A 220 -110.72 -34.91 62.87
CA ALA A 220 -111.23 -35.48 64.11
C ALA A 220 -112.59 -34.88 64.53
N ALA A 221 -112.74 -33.56 64.47
CA ALA A 221 -114.01 -32.88 64.78
C ALA A 221 -115.14 -33.29 63.82
N LYS A 222 -114.84 -33.49 62.53
CA LYS A 222 -115.83 -34.01 61.56
C LYS A 222 -116.30 -35.43 61.90
N ALA A 223 -115.44 -36.25 62.51
CA ALA A 223 -115.79 -37.61 62.90
C ALA A 223 -116.74 -37.67 64.11
N THR A 224 -116.80 -36.63 64.94
CA THR A 224 -117.68 -36.59 66.12
C THR A 224 -119.10 -36.08 65.80
N GLY A 225 -119.29 -35.39 64.68
CA GLY A 225 -120.59 -34.85 64.26
C GLY A 225 -121.06 -33.59 65.02
N ASP A 226 -120.21 -33.02 65.88
CA ASP A 226 -120.51 -31.79 66.63
C ASP A 226 -120.20 -30.54 65.79
N GLN A 227 -121.26 -29.89 65.32
CA GLN A 227 -121.18 -28.73 64.44
C GLN A 227 -120.38 -27.57 65.04
N VAL A 228 -120.45 -27.35 66.36
CA VAL A 228 -119.71 -26.28 67.04
C VAL A 228 -118.21 -26.58 67.04
N GLN A 229 -117.82 -27.84 67.25
CA GLN A 229 -116.42 -28.26 67.20
C GLN A 229 -115.86 -28.24 65.77
N ILE A 230 -116.69 -28.56 64.77
CA ILE A 230 -116.31 -28.48 63.36
C ILE A 230 -115.99 -27.04 62.97
N GLU A 231 -116.89 -26.09 63.27
CA GLU A 231 -116.67 -24.66 62.95
C GLU A 231 -115.44 -24.10 63.67
N ALA A 232 -115.24 -24.46 64.95
CA ALA A 232 -114.06 -24.06 65.70
C ALA A 232 -112.75 -24.60 65.08
N ALA A 233 -112.74 -25.87 64.64
CA ALA A 233 -111.58 -26.47 64.00
C ALA A 233 -111.32 -25.91 62.59
N GLN A 234 -112.39 -25.57 61.85
CA GLN A 234 -112.31 -24.90 60.55
C GLN A 234 -111.67 -23.51 60.67
N ASN A 235 -112.19 -22.68 61.58
CA ASN A 235 -111.63 -21.34 61.83
C ASN A 235 -110.16 -21.42 62.25
N TRP A 236 -109.79 -22.41 63.08
CA TRP A 236 -108.40 -22.61 63.49
C TRP A 236 -107.50 -23.01 62.31
N LEU A 237 -107.95 -23.91 61.44
CA LEU A 237 -107.21 -24.30 60.23
C LEU A 237 -107.02 -23.09 59.30
N GLU A 238 -108.06 -22.30 59.06
CA GLU A 238 -107.98 -21.10 58.23
C GLU A 238 -106.99 -20.08 58.80
N GLN A 239 -107.06 -19.83 60.12
CA GLN A 239 -106.11 -18.96 60.81
C GLN A 239 -104.66 -19.45 60.66
N LYS A 240 -104.41 -20.75 60.86
CA LYS A 240 -103.06 -21.32 60.73
C LYS A 240 -102.55 -21.34 59.29
N THR A 241 -103.45 -21.51 58.33
CA THR A 241 -103.10 -21.40 56.90
C THR A 241 -102.69 -19.96 56.56
N SER A 242 -103.43 -18.95 57.03
CA SER A 242 -103.06 -17.54 56.87
C SER A 242 -101.72 -17.20 57.55
N GLU A 243 -101.46 -17.74 58.74
CA GLU A 243 -100.16 -17.59 59.42
C GLU A 243 -99.01 -18.21 58.63
N LEU A 244 -99.19 -19.40 58.04
CA LEU A 244 -98.18 -20.03 57.20
C LEU A 244 -97.90 -19.18 55.96
N GLU A 245 -98.94 -18.62 55.33
CA GLU A 245 -98.78 -17.76 54.15
C GLU A 245 -98.02 -16.47 54.48
N LYS A 246 -98.32 -15.85 55.63
CA LYS A 246 -97.54 -14.71 56.15
C LYS A 246 -96.08 -15.09 56.42
N GLU A 247 -95.83 -16.29 56.95
CA GLU A 247 -94.46 -16.76 57.17
C GLU A 247 -93.72 -17.03 55.85
N LYS A 248 -94.37 -17.63 54.85
CA LYS A 248 -93.79 -17.79 53.50
C LYS A 248 -93.37 -16.46 52.91
N ASN A 249 -94.27 -15.48 52.91
CA ASN A 249 -93.99 -14.14 52.40
C ASN A 249 -92.87 -13.42 53.14
N LYS A 250 -92.59 -13.81 54.40
CA LYS A 250 -91.46 -13.31 55.19
C LYS A 250 -90.15 -14.03 54.89
N GLN A 251 -90.17 -15.35 54.74
CA GLN A 251 -88.97 -16.17 54.60
C GLN A 251 -88.45 -16.25 53.15
N GLU A 252 -89.33 -16.21 52.15
CA GLU A 252 -88.94 -16.28 50.72
C GLU A 252 -87.91 -15.21 50.30
N PRO A 253 -88.10 -13.89 50.63
CA PRO A 253 -87.10 -12.89 50.28
C PRO A 253 -85.76 -13.10 51.02
N ILE A 254 -85.77 -13.70 52.21
CA ILE A 254 -84.55 -14.03 52.98
C ILE A 254 -83.76 -15.12 52.26
N ILE A 255 -84.45 -16.19 51.83
CA ILE A 255 -83.84 -17.30 51.07
C ILE A 255 -83.28 -16.78 49.74
N THR A 256 -84.06 -15.99 49.01
CA THR A 256 -83.64 -15.40 47.73
C THR A 256 -82.39 -14.54 47.89
N ALA A 257 -82.35 -13.69 48.94
CA ALA A 257 -81.19 -12.85 49.21
C ALA A 257 -79.93 -13.68 49.53
N ALA A 258 -80.06 -14.75 50.32
CA ALA A 258 -78.96 -15.65 50.64
C ALA A 258 -78.45 -16.40 49.39
N GLN A 259 -79.35 -16.90 48.54
CA GLN A 259 -78.99 -17.53 47.26
C GLN A 259 -78.26 -16.56 46.31
N LYS A 260 -78.67 -15.29 46.30
CA LYS A 260 -77.95 -14.25 45.55
C LYS A 260 -76.52 -14.05 46.08
N GLN A 261 -76.32 -14.03 47.39
CA GLN A 261 -74.98 -13.92 47.98
C GLN A 261 -74.05 -15.08 47.56
N ILE A 262 -74.58 -16.31 47.51
CA ILE A 262 -73.84 -17.49 47.00
C ILE A 262 -73.40 -17.27 45.55
N THR A 263 -74.33 -16.77 44.72
CA THR A 263 -74.07 -16.53 43.29
C THR A 263 -73.03 -15.42 43.09
N ASP A 264 -73.15 -14.32 43.83
CA ASP A 264 -72.19 -13.21 43.78
C ASP A 264 -70.78 -13.67 44.23
N ALA A 265 -70.69 -14.46 45.31
CA ALA A 265 -69.42 -15.01 45.80
C ALA A 265 -68.76 -15.98 44.80
N ASN A 266 -69.56 -16.83 44.13
CA ASN A 266 -69.08 -17.71 43.07
C ASN A 266 -68.58 -16.94 41.84
N SER A 267 -69.22 -15.82 41.50
CA SER A 267 -68.75 -14.94 40.41
C SER A 267 -67.40 -14.28 40.75
N GLN A 268 -67.23 -13.80 41.99
CA GLN A 268 -65.99 -13.17 42.44
C GLN A 268 -64.79 -14.12 42.39
N ILE A 269 -64.95 -15.38 42.83
CA ILE A 269 -63.83 -16.35 42.77
C ILE A 269 -63.47 -16.68 41.32
N ALA A 270 -64.46 -16.83 40.42
CA ALA A 270 -64.20 -17.10 39.01
C ALA A 270 -63.35 -15.98 38.37
N GLN A 271 -63.72 -14.72 38.61
CA GLN A 271 -62.96 -13.56 38.13
C GLN A 271 -61.52 -13.54 38.67
N SER A 272 -61.34 -13.82 39.97
CA SER A 272 -60.01 -13.87 40.58
C SER A 272 -59.15 -15.00 39.99
N GLN A 273 -59.77 -16.13 39.67
CA GLN A 273 -59.11 -17.30 39.09
C GLN A 273 -58.65 -17.06 37.64
N GLU A 274 -59.44 -16.32 36.86
CA GLU A 274 -59.06 -15.83 35.53
C GLU A 274 -57.85 -14.88 35.61
N ILE A 275 -57.88 -13.91 36.54
CA ILE A 275 -56.76 -12.96 36.74
C ILE A 275 -55.48 -13.71 37.13
N PHE A 276 -55.56 -14.66 38.06
CA PHE A 276 -54.44 -15.51 38.45
C PHE A 276 -53.87 -16.29 37.26
N THR A 277 -54.75 -16.92 36.47
CA THR A 277 -54.33 -17.69 35.29
C THR A 277 -53.62 -16.80 34.27
N ALA A 278 -54.16 -15.61 33.98
CA ALA A 278 -53.56 -14.64 33.08
C ALA A 278 -52.20 -14.13 33.60
N ALA A 279 -52.08 -13.87 34.90
CA ALA A 279 -50.83 -13.44 35.51
C ALA A 279 -49.75 -14.54 35.45
N ASN A 280 -50.14 -15.80 35.68
CA ASN A 280 -49.24 -16.95 35.56
C ASN A 280 -48.73 -17.14 34.12
N GLN A 281 -49.61 -17.03 33.12
CA GLN A 281 -49.22 -17.08 31.70
C GLN A 281 -48.24 -15.95 31.35
N LYS A 282 -48.50 -14.71 31.79
CA LYS A 282 -47.58 -13.58 31.58
C LYS A 282 -46.21 -13.83 32.20
N LEU A 283 -46.15 -14.41 33.40
CA LEU A 283 -44.89 -14.77 34.05
C LEU A 283 -44.12 -15.83 33.24
N GLN A 284 -44.79 -16.87 32.75
CA GLN A 284 -44.14 -17.91 31.92
C GLN A 284 -43.56 -17.34 30.63
N SER A 285 -44.31 -16.47 29.93
CA SER A 285 -43.83 -15.79 28.73
C SER A 285 -42.64 -14.87 29.03
N ALA A 286 -42.70 -14.10 30.12
CA ALA A 286 -41.60 -13.21 30.51
C ALA A 286 -40.33 -13.99 30.88
N ASN A 287 -40.46 -15.11 31.59
CA ASN A 287 -39.33 -16.01 31.89
C ASN A 287 -38.67 -16.53 30.61
N THR A 288 -39.48 -16.95 29.64
CA THR A 288 -38.98 -17.47 28.35
C THR A 288 -38.22 -16.39 27.58
N LEU A 289 -38.79 -15.19 27.48
CA LEU A 289 -38.15 -14.05 26.82
C LEU A 289 -36.82 -13.67 27.49
N PHE A 290 -36.78 -13.64 28.83
CA PHE A 290 -35.55 -13.32 29.55
C PHE A 290 -34.43 -14.33 29.27
N GLN A 291 -34.74 -15.63 29.28
CA GLN A 291 -33.76 -16.67 28.94
C GLN A 291 -33.24 -16.55 27.50
N GLN A 292 -34.13 -16.22 26.55
CA GLN A 292 -33.72 -15.93 25.19
C GLN A 292 -32.74 -14.75 25.13
N LYS A 293 -33.04 -13.65 25.82
CA LYS A 293 -32.19 -12.44 25.82
C LYS A 293 -30.85 -12.63 26.53
N ILE A 294 -30.78 -13.47 27.56
CA ILE A 294 -29.50 -13.90 28.16
C ILE A 294 -28.61 -14.57 27.12
N ASN A 295 -29.17 -15.49 26.33
CA ASN A 295 -28.40 -16.23 25.33
C ASN A 295 -27.88 -15.29 24.22
N GLU A 296 -28.73 -14.37 23.76
CA GLU A 296 -28.34 -13.34 22.77
C GLU A 296 -27.23 -12.41 23.32
N TYR A 297 -27.34 -11.98 24.58
CA TYR A 297 -26.31 -11.20 25.26
C TYR A 297 -24.96 -11.94 25.34
N ASN A 298 -24.98 -13.20 25.78
CA ASN A 298 -23.75 -14.00 25.89
C ASN A 298 -23.09 -14.20 24.53
N ALA A 299 -23.87 -14.50 23.48
CA ALA A 299 -23.36 -14.63 22.12
C ALA A 299 -22.72 -13.32 21.62
N ALA A 300 -23.35 -12.16 21.88
CA ALA A 300 -22.80 -10.87 21.50
C ALA A 300 -21.49 -10.55 22.25
N LYS A 301 -21.41 -10.89 23.55
CA LYS A 301 -20.21 -10.73 24.38
C LYS A 301 -19.04 -11.58 23.89
N ASP A 302 -19.30 -12.84 23.56
CA ASP A 302 -18.29 -13.75 23.02
C ASP A 302 -17.78 -13.25 21.66
N ASN A 303 -18.69 -12.79 20.80
CA ASN A 303 -18.33 -12.20 19.51
C ASN A 303 -17.47 -10.93 19.68
N TYR A 304 -17.84 -10.03 20.57
CA TYR A 304 -17.05 -8.82 20.87
C TYR A 304 -15.63 -9.17 21.32
N THR A 305 -15.49 -10.14 22.21
CA THR A 305 -14.19 -10.63 22.69
C THR A 305 -13.36 -11.24 21.55
N LYS A 306 -14.00 -12.05 20.69
CA LYS A 306 -13.35 -12.67 19.53
C LYS A 306 -12.84 -11.62 18.55
N VAL A 307 -13.67 -10.66 18.18
CA VAL A 307 -13.31 -9.55 17.27
C VAL A 307 -12.14 -8.74 17.84
N GLY A 308 -12.12 -8.47 19.15
CA GLY A 308 -10.98 -7.78 19.79
C GLY A 308 -9.65 -8.53 19.63
N LYS A 309 -9.66 -9.88 19.70
CA LYS A 309 -8.45 -10.69 19.49
C LYS A 309 -8.03 -10.71 18.01
N GLU A 310 -8.99 -10.92 17.10
CA GLU A 310 -8.72 -11.00 15.66
C GLU A 310 -8.19 -9.68 15.10
N THR A 311 -8.79 -8.55 15.49
CA THR A 311 -8.32 -7.21 15.08
C THR A 311 -6.92 -6.91 15.61
N THR A 312 -6.63 -7.29 16.86
CA THR A 312 -5.27 -7.14 17.44
C THR A 312 -4.23 -7.96 16.67
N ALA A 313 -4.52 -9.24 16.41
CA ALA A 313 -3.63 -10.13 15.66
C ALA A 313 -3.37 -9.60 14.25
N SER A 314 -4.44 -9.24 13.53
CA SER A 314 -4.38 -8.70 12.18
C SER A 314 -3.55 -7.40 12.10
N ASN A 315 -3.71 -6.49 13.07
CA ASN A 315 -2.90 -5.27 13.14
C ASN A 315 -1.41 -5.57 13.41
N ASN A 316 -1.10 -6.57 14.23
CA ASN A 316 0.29 -6.98 14.51
C ASN A 316 0.96 -7.58 13.28
N GLU A 317 0.24 -8.38 12.49
CA GLU A 317 0.73 -8.92 11.21
C GLU A 317 1.05 -7.80 10.22
N ALA A 318 0.16 -6.81 10.07
CA ALA A 318 0.40 -5.65 9.22
C ALA A 318 1.60 -4.81 9.68
N ASN A 319 1.77 -4.60 10.98
CA ASN A 319 2.95 -3.94 11.54
C ASN A 319 4.24 -4.71 11.17
N THR A 320 4.22 -6.04 11.28
CA THR A 320 5.37 -6.89 10.94
C THR A 320 5.76 -6.76 9.47
N LEU A 321 4.77 -6.74 8.57
CA LEU A 321 5.02 -6.58 7.13
C LEU A 321 5.64 -5.21 6.80
N VAL A 322 5.16 -4.13 7.43
CA VAL A 322 5.74 -2.79 7.24
C VAL A 322 7.20 -2.75 7.71
N THR A 323 7.51 -3.39 8.84
CA THR A 323 8.91 -3.52 9.30
C THR A 323 9.78 -4.28 8.29
N GLN A 324 9.31 -5.43 7.81
CA GLN A 324 10.04 -6.21 6.79
C GLN A 324 10.30 -5.38 5.51
N LYS A 325 9.31 -4.60 5.08
CA LYS A 325 9.45 -3.73 3.90
C LYS A 325 10.40 -2.56 4.14
N GLN A 326 10.47 -2.03 5.36
CA GLN A 326 11.48 -1.03 5.72
C GLN A 326 12.89 -1.63 5.66
N ASP A 327 13.10 -2.84 6.17
CA ASP A 327 14.40 -3.52 6.12
C ASP A 327 14.86 -3.79 4.67
N GLU A 328 13.91 -4.12 3.77
CA GLU A 328 14.17 -4.26 2.34
C GLU A 328 14.62 -2.94 1.69
N VAL A 329 13.99 -1.81 2.04
CA VAL A 329 14.38 -0.47 1.58
C VAL A 329 15.77 -0.11 2.07
N ASP A 330 16.06 -0.34 3.35
CA ASP A 330 17.36 -0.05 3.94
C ASP A 330 18.48 -0.87 3.27
N THR A 331 18.20 -2.13 2.94
CA THR A 331 19.11 -3.01 2.19
C THR A 331 19.35 -2.50 0.76
N ALA A 332 18.29 -2.05 0.08
CA ALA A 332 18.40 -1.48 -1.27
C ALA A 332 19.20 -0.15 -1.26
N ALA A 333 18.98 0.69 -0.24
CA ALA A 333 19.70 1.95 -0.05
C ALA A 333 21.21 1.73 0.19
N ALA A 334 21.58 0.72 0.98
CA ALA A 334 22.96 0.33 1.17
C ALA A 334 23.62 -0.11 -0.16
N SER A 335 22.92 -0.93 -0.94
CA SER A 335 23.40 -1.39 -2.26
C SER A 335 23.58 -0.25 -3.26
N LEU A 336 22.68 0.74 -3.25
CA LEU A 336 22.79 1.95 -4.05
C LEU A 336 24.04 2.77 -3.65
N THR A 337 24.26 2.93 -2.34
CA THR A 337 25.43 3.63 -1.81
C THR A 337 26.74 2.96 -2.23
N GLU A 338 26.82 1.63 -2.16
CA GLU A 338 27.97 0.86 -2.63
C GLU A 338 28.21 1.04 -4.14
N ALA A 339 27.16 0.98 -4.96
CA ALA A 339 27.26 1.17 -6.40
C ALA A 339 27.77 2.58 -6.75
N GLN A 340 27.29 3.61 -6.05
CA GLN A 340 27.75 4.99 -6.20
C GLN A 340 29.22 5.13 -5.81
N GLY A 341 29.64 4.54 -4.70
CA GLY A 341 31.04 4.49 -4.28
C GLY A 341 31.94 3.84 -5.32
N TRP A 342 31.49 2.72 -5.92
CA TRP A 342 32.21 2.04 -6.99
C TRP A 342 32.35 2.91 -8.26
N LEU A 343 31.28 3.62 -8.66
CA LEU A 343 31.31 4.53 -9.80
C LEU A 343 32.34 5.64 -9.61
N GLU A 344 32.37 6.28 -8.44
CA GLU A 344 33.34 7.34 -8.15
C GLU A 344 34.77 6.82 -8.13
N GLN A 345 35.00 5.61 -7.60
CA GLN A 345 36.30 4.94 -7.70
C GLN A 345 36.72 4.75 -9.17
N LYS A 346 35.81 4.29 -10.05
CA LYS A 346 36.12 4.06 -11.47
C LYS A 346 36.32 5.36 -12.26
N LYS A 347 35.59 6.42 -11.95
CA LYS A 347 35.86 7.75 -12.51
C LYS A 347 37.26 8.24 -12.13
N ALA A 348 37.67 8.07 -10.87
CA ALA A 348 39.00 8.44 -10.42
C ALA A 348 40.11 7.63 -11.12
N GLU A 349 39.91 6.32 -11.33
CA GLU A 349 40.83 5.49 -12.10
C GLU A 349 40.93 5.94 -13.58
N LEU A 350 39.80 6.25 -14.21
CA LEU A 350 39.77 6.76 -15.59
C LEU A 350 40.52 8.10 -15.69
N ALA A 351 40.34 9.02 -14.75
CA ALA A 351 41.03 10.29 -14.73
C ALA A 351 42.55 10.11 -14.67
N LYS A 352 43.04 9.23 -13.78
CA LYS A 352 44.47 8.89 -13.69
C LYS A 352 45.00 8.28 -14.99
N GLU A 353 44.24 7.37 -15.61
CA GLU A 353 44.65 6.75 -16.87
C GLU A 353 44.67 7.77 -18.02
N LYS A 354 43.67 8.67 -18.09
CA LYS A 354 43.66 9.77 -19.08
C LYS A 354 44.91 10.63 -18.98
N THR A 355 45.25 11.13 -17.80
CA THR A 355 46.47 11.93 -17.59
C THR A 355 47.73 11.19 -18.05
N LYS A 356 47.86 9.91 -17.71
CA LYS A 356 49.01 9.07 -18.11
C LYS A 356 49.09 8.90 -19.62
N GLN A 357 47.98 8.57 -20.27
CA GLN A 357 47.94 8.29 -21.70
C GLN A 357 48.03 9.57 -22.55
N GLU A 358 47.48 10.70 -22.08
CA GLU A 358 47.63 12.02 -22.72
C GLU A 358 49.10 12.46 -22.79
N ALA A 359 49.89 12.21 -21.74
CA ALA A 359 51.32 12.49 -21.75
C ALA A 359 52.05 11.68 -22.85
N ILE A 360 51.72 10.41 -23.02
CA ILE A 360 52.27 9.53 -24.06
C ILE A 360 51.86 10.03 -25.46
N ILE A 361 50.59 10.39 -25.64
CA ILE A 361 50.07 10.94 -26.90
C ILE A 361 50.81 12.22 -27.26
N LYS A 362 50.97 13.15 -26.31
CA LYS A 362 51.70 14.41 -26.53
C LYS A 362 53.16 14.16 -26.94
N GLN A 363 53.84 13.23 -26.28
CA GLN A 363 55.22 12.86 -26.64
C GLN A 363 55.32 12.22 -28.04
N ALA A 364 54.36 11.36 -28.40
CA ALA A 364 54.29 10.75 -29.71
C ALA A 364 54.00 11.78 -30.82
N GLN A 365 53.08 12.73 -30.58
CA GLN A 365 52.79 13.84 -31.48
C GLN A 365 54.02 14.72 -31.73
N GLU A 366 54.75 15.08 -30.67
CA GLU A 366 56.01 15.83 -30.78
C GLU A 366 57.07 15.07 -31.59
N THR A 367 57.13 13.74 -31.42
CA THR A 367 58.02 12.87 -32.20
C THR A 367 57.66 12.90 -33.69
N ILE A 368 56.38 12.76 -34.03
CA ILE A 368 55.89 12.85 -35.41
C ILE A 368 56.20 14.22 -36.01
N LYS A 369 55.93 15.30 -35.26
CA LYS A 369 56.20 16.68 -35.71
C LYS A 369 57.68 16.88 -36.05
N LYS A 370 58.59 16.43 -35.18
CA LYS A 370 60.03 16.50 -35.43
C LYS A 370 60.44 15.67 -36.64
N ALA A 371 59.96 14.43 -36.76
CA ALA A 371 60.28 13.55 -37.88
C ALA A 371 59.77 14.11 -39.23
N ARG A 372 58.54 14.64 -39.26
CA ARG A 372 57.98 15.32 -40.44
C ARG A 372 58.79 16.56 -40.81
N GLY A 373 59.18 17.38 -39.84
CA GLY A 373 60.03 18.55 -40.10
C GLY A 373 61.39 18.20 -40.71
N TRP A 374 61.99 17.05 -40.36
CA TRP A 374 63.19 16.56 -41.03
C TRP A 374 62.94 16.18 -42.49
N LEU A 375 61.85 15.46 -42.76
CA LEU A 375 61.46 15.09 -44.12
C LEU A 375 61.15 16.30 -44.99
N GLU A 376 60.39 17.28 -44.47
CA GLU A 376 60.07 18.53 -45.16
C GLU A 376 61.33 19.32 -45.53
N ARG A 377 62.29 19.45 -44.61
CA ARG A 377 63.58 20.10 -44.88
C ARG A 377 64.37 19.39 -45.98
N LYS A 378 64.41 18.05 -45.96
CA LYS A 378 65.08 17.27 -47.02
C LYS A 378 64.34 17.36 -48.36
N GLN A 379 63.02 17.36 -48.33
CA GLN A 379 62.19 17.54 -49.52
C GLN A 379 62.42 18.91 -50.16
N ALA A 380 62.45 19.99 -49.36
CA ALA A 380 62.75 21.34 -49.84
C ALA A 380 64.13 21.44 -50.52
N ILE A 381 65.14 20.71 -50.03
CA ILE A 381 66.48 20.65 -50.66
C ILE A 381 66.40 19.94 -52.02
N VAL A 382 65.65 18.84 -52.13
CA VAL A 382 65.42 18.14 -53.40
C VAL A 382 64.68 19.05 -54.39
N ASP A 383 63.64 19.74 -53.94
CA ASP A 383 62.87 20.65 -54.80
C ASP A 383 63.71 21.84 -55.28
N ALA A 384 64.60 22.37 -54.43
CA ALA A 384 65.60 23.35 -54.82
C ALA A 384 66.59 22.80 -55.86
N ALA A 385 67.02 21.54 -55.72
CA ALA A 385 67.87 20.87 -56.70
C ALA A 385 67.17 20.67 -58.05
N LYS A 386 65.88 20.29 -58.05
CA LYS A 386 65.04 20.23 -59.26
C LYS A 386 64.91 21.60 -59.93
N ALA A 387 64.71 22.66 -59.14
CA ALA A 387 64.62 24.01 -59.66
C ALA A 387 65.95 24.50 -60.27
N ALA A 388 67.09 24.15 -59.69
CA ALA A 388 68.41 24.46 -60.25
C ALA A 388 68.65 23.72 -61.58
N LEU A 389 68.28 22.44 -61.68
CA LEU A 389 68.37 21.68 -62.93
C LEU A 389 67.49 22.27 -64.05
N LYS A 390 66.33 22.84 -63.73
CA LYS A 390 65.49 23.54 -64.71
C LYS A 390 66.11 24.84 -65.23
N LYS A 391 67.00 25.46 -64.43
CA LYS A 391 67.67 26.73 -64.76
C LYS A 391 69.03 26.55 -65.45
N ALA A 392 69.62 25.35 -65.37
CA ALA A 392 70.85 24.94 -66.04
C ALA A 392 70.55 24.44 -67.45
#